data_AF-A0A1G2Q407-F1
#
_entry.id   AF-A0A1G2Q407-F1
#
_cell.length_a   1.000
_cell.length_b   1.000
_cell.length_c   1.000
_cell.angle_alpha   90.00
_cell.angle_beta   90.00
_cell.angle_gamma   90.00
#
_symmetry.space_group_name_H-M   'P 1'
#
loop_
_entity.id
_entity.type
_entity.pdbx_description
1 polymer ?
#
loop_
_entity_poly.entity_id
_entity_poly.type
_entity_poly.pdbx_seq_one_letter_code
_entity_poly.pdbx_strand_id
1 'polypeptide(L)'
;MFLLVGALIALSPPSAQSQNGAVSDSALSTLETAYDFGTISMASGKVTVLFNINNAVSSPLTVRKLYTSCMCTSATLLLADRRVGPFSMEGHGSPVPTINEELPAGQEAQIEVVFDPAAHGPAGVGPISRNVFVETTDGKKLVFEIKAQVTP
;
A
#
# COMPACT_ATOMS: atom_id res chain seq x y z
N MET A 1 -62.61 -18.79 8.96
CA MET A 1 -62.03 -17.43 8.91
C MET A 1 -61.58 -17.12 10.34
N PHE A 2 -60.34 -17.29 10.77
CA PHE A 2 -59.07 -16.85 10.20
C PHE A 2 -57.97 -17.90 10.42
N LEU A 3 -57.15 -18.12 9.38
CA LEU A 3 -55.82 -18.72 9.49
C LEU A 3 -54.89 -17.72 10.17
N LEU A 4 -54.05 -18.17 11.10
CA LEU A 4 -52.86 -17.45 11.55
C LEU A 4 -51.65 -18.35 11.30
N VAL A 5 -51.00 -18.09 10.17
CA VAL A 5 -49.72 -18.67 9.77
C VAL A 5 -48.63 -17.86 10.45
N GLY A 6 -47.93 -18.47 11.41
CA GLY A 6 -46.71 -17.88 12.00
C GLY A 6 -45.54 -18.07 11.05
N ALA A 7 -45.07 -16.98 10.44
CA ALA A 7 -43.87 -16.96 9.61
C ALA A 7 -42.62 -16.85 10.51
N LEU A 8 -41.79 -17.90 10.53
CA LEU A 8 -40.42 -17.80 11.06
C LEU A 8 -39.58 -16.99 10.07
N ILE A 9 -39.16 -15.80 10.49
CA ILE A 9 -38.14 -15.02 9.78
C ILE A 9 -36.78 -15.54 10.23
N ALA A 10 -36.11 -16.30 9.36
CA ALA A 10 -34.72 -16.68 9.56
C ALA A 10 -33.83 -15.44 9.33
N LEU A 11 -33.19 -14.93 10.39
CA LEU A 11 -32.14 -13.92 10.25
C LEU A 11 -30.85 -14.60 9.79
N SER A 12 -30.49 -14.40 8.52
CA SER A 12 -29.14 -14.71 8.04
C SER A 12 -28.14 -13.71 8.63
N PRO A 13 -27.00 -14.14 9.19
CA PRO A 13 -25.95 -13.21 9.60
C PRO A 13 -25.34 -12.52 8.37
N PRO A 14 -24.86 -11.27 8.51
CA PRO A 14 -24.17 -10.59 7.43
C PRO A 14 -22.86 -11.34 7.14
N SER A 15 -22.75 -11.87 5.92
CA SER A 15 -21.49 -12.38 5.39
C SER A 15 -20.47 -11.25 5.40
N ALA A 16 -19.50 -11.31 6.32
CA ALA A 16 -18.31 -10.46 6.26
C ALA A 16 -17.58 -10.81 4.97
N GLN A 17 -17.78 -9.97 3.94
CA GLN A 17 -17.05 -10.07 2.69
C GLN A 17 -15.59 -9.75 3.00
N SER A 18 -14.80 -10.81 3.13
CA SER A 18 -13.34 -10.75 3.18
C SER A 18 -12.88 -9.87 2.02
N GLN A 19 -12.30 -8.71 2.35
CA GLN A 19 -11.78 -7.80 1.33
C GLN A 19 -10.62 -8.50 0.67
N ASN A 20 -10.83 -8.83 -0.60
CA ASN A 20 -9.84 -9.41 -1.49
C ASN A 20 -8.75 -8.35 -1.74
N GLY A 21 -7.80 -8.24 -0.79
CA GLY A 21 -6.59 -7.45 -0.93
C GLY A 21 -5.79 -7.96 -2.13
N ALA A 22 -5.16 -7.04 -2.85
CA ALA A 22 -4.38 -7.32 -4.04
C ALA A 22 -3.50 -8.56 -3.86
N VAL A 23 -3.75 -9.59 -4.67
CA VAL A 23 -2.96 -10.83 -4.70
C VAL A 23 -1.54 -10.44 -5.07
N SER A 24 -0.65 -10.44 -4.08
CA SER A 24 0.77 -10.15 -4.27
C SER A 24 1.44 -11.44 -4.70
N ASP A 25 1.83 -11.51 -5.98
CA ASP A 25 2.54 -12.68 -6.53
C ASP A 25 4.04 -12.66 -6.18
N SER A 26 4.51 -11.71 -5.35
CA SER A 26 5.91 -11.64 -4.93
C SER A 26 6.23 -12.68 -3.85
N ALA A 27 7.47 -13.18 -3.85
CA ALA A 27 8.02 -13.98 -2.75
C ALA A 27 8.27 -13.15 -1.47
N LEU A 28 8.16 -11.82 -1.56
CA LEU A 28 8.07 -10.94 -0.40
C LEU A 28 6.73 -11.16 0.33
N SER A 29 6.82 -11.39 1.63
CA SER A 29 5.67 -11.54 2.52
C SER A 29 5.43 -10.26 3.33
N THR A 30 4.17 -10.01 3.68
CA THR A 30 3.76 -8.92 4.58
C THR A 30 2.45 -9.31 5.28
N LEU A 31 2.18 -8.70 6.43
CA LEU A 31 0.92 -8.88 7.15
C LEU A 31 -0.18 -7.93 6.65
N GLU A 32 0.20 -6.77 6.12
CA GLU A 32 -0.72 -5.70 5.75
C GLU A 32 -0.33 -5.12 4.39
N THR A 33 -1.29 -5.07 3.47
CA THR A 33 -1.11 -4.45 2.15
C THR A 33 -1.89 -3.16 2.00
N ALA A 34 -2.55 -2.68 3.06
CA ALA A 34 -3.37 -1.48 3.00
C ALA A 34 -3.35 -0.70 4.31
N TYR A 35 -3.40 0.62 4.20
CA TYR A 35 -3.53 1.51 5.35
C TYR A 35 -4.49 2.66 5.04
N ASP A 36 -5.40 2.97 5.96
CA ASP A 36 -6.28 4.12 5.85
C ASP A 36 -5.89 5.17 6.88
N PHE A 37 -5.47 6.35 6.42
CA PHE A 37 -5.18 7.49 7.28
C PHE A 37 -6.45 8.10 7.90
N GLY A 38 -7.63 7.66 7.49
CA GLY A 38 -8.91 8.24 7.89
C GLY A 38 -9.05 9.64 7.31
N THR A 39 -9.62 10.56 8.10
CA THR A 39 -9.74 11.96 7.71
C THR A 39 -8.48 12.74 8.06
N ILE A 40 -7.87 13.36 7.05
CA ILE A 40 -6.67 14.19 7.21
C ILE A 40 -6.89 15.57 6.57
N SER A 41 -6.21 16.59 7.10
CA SER A 41 -6.25 17.96 6.58
C SER A 41 -5.01 18.23 5.73
N MET A 42 -5.18 18.93 4.62
CA MET A 42 -4.06 19.42 3.81
C MET A 42 -3.15 20.34 4.61
N ALA A 43 -3.72 21.13 5.53
CA ALA A 43 -2.96 22.06 6.37
C ALA A 43 -2.08 21.36 7.41
N SER A 44 -2.36 20.08 7.74
CA SER A 44 -1.57 19.29 8.70
C SER A 44 -0.26 18.74 8.13
N GLY A 45 0.01 18.96 6.84
CA GLY A 45 1.22 18.51 6.18
C GLY A 45 1.17 17.05 5.75
N LYS A 46 2.36 16.47 5.52
CA LYS A 46 2.51 15.10 5.00
C LYS A 46 2.20 14.06 6.07
N VAL A 47 1.64 12.93 5.65
CA VAL A 47 1.39 11.77 6.51
C VAL A 47 2.26 10.60 6.09
N THR A 48 2.55 9.70 7.03
CA THR A 48 3.50 8.59 6.83
C THR A 48 2.95 7.29 7.41
N VAL A 49 3.16 6.19 6.69
CA VAL A 49 2.94 4.82 7.18
C VAL A 49 4.17 3.96 6.84
N LEU A 50 4.43 2.96 7.67
CA LEU A 50 5.46 1.95 7.47
C LEU A 50 4.79 0.61 7.21
N PHE A 51 5.11 -0.04 6.09
CA PHE A 51 4.72 -1.42 5.82
C PHE A 51 5.92 -2.35 6.01
N ASN A 52 5.77 -3.35 6.87
CA ASN A 52 6.80 -4.38 7.04
C ASN A 52 6.77 -5.35 5.85
N ILE A 53 7.95 -5.67 5.33
CA ILE A 53 8.15 -6.74 4.36
C ILE A 53 9.21 -7.71 4.85
N ASN A 54 9.06 -8.97 4.48
CA ASN A 54 10.01 -10.01 4.84
C ASN A 54 10.29 -10.92 3.64
N ASN A 55 11.55 -11.30 3.45
CA ASN A 55 11.92 -12.37 2.55
C ASN A 55 11.63 -13.73 3.22
N ALA A 56 10.47 -14.32 2.93
CA ALA A 56 10.04 -15.58 3.52
C ALA A 56 10.65 -16.84 2.85
N VAL A 57 11.46 -16.69 1.81
CA VAL A 57 12.09 -17.82 1.12
C VAL A 57 13.54 -18.03 1.58
N SER A 58 14.10 -19.22 1.30
CA SER A 58 15.43 -19.63 1.74
C SER A 58 16.58 -19.10 0.87
N SER A 59 16.31 -18.16 -0.03
CA SER A 59 17.28 -17.54 -0.93
C SER A 59 17.17 -16.02 -0.88
N PRO A 60 18.24 -15.25 -1.13
CA PRO A 60 18.13 -13.80 -1.27
C PRO A 60 17.10 -13.41 -2.34
N LEU A 61 16.35 -12.34 -2.09
CA LEU A 61 15.47 -11.70 -3.05
C LEU A 61 16.03 -10.32 -3.40
N THR A 62 15.83 -9.87 -4.62
CA THR A 62 16.27 -8.54 -5.05
C THR A 62 15.06 -7.67 -5.35
N VAL A 63 14.90 -6.59 -4.59
CA VAL A 63 13.99 -5.49 -4.91
C VAL A 63 14.58 -4.72 -6.08
N ARG A 64 13.99 -4.90 -7.26
CA ARG A 64 14.46 -4.29 -8.50
C ARG A 64 13.98 -2.84 -8.62
N LYS A 65 12.72 -2.56 -8.29
CA LYS A 65 12.15 -1.21 -8.34
C LYS A 65 11.23 -0.94 -7.14
N LEU A 66 11.15 0.34 -6.78
CA LEU A 66 10.17 0.89 -5.85
C LEU A 66 9.60 2.17 -6.47
N TYR A 67 8.27 2.24 -6.63
CA TYR A 67 7.59 3.38 -7.26
C TYR A 67 6.16 3.52 -6.77
N THR A 68 5.53 4.66 -7.07
CA THR A 68 4.18 4.98 -6.64
C THR A 68 3.24 5.22 -7.82
N SER A 69 1.94 5.22 -7.58
CA SER A 69 0.94 5.50 -8.62
C SER A 69 0.73 6.98 -8.90
N CYS A 70 1.27 7.87 -8.06
CA CYS A 70 1.08 9.33 -8.17
C CYS A 70 2.24 10.10 -7.55
N MET A 71 2.58 11.25 -8.14
CA MET A 71 3.66 12.11 -7.64
C MET A 71 3.42 12.71 -6.25
N CYS A 72 2.17 12.70 -5.76
CA CYS A 72 1.84 13.11 -4.40
C CYS A 72 2.22 12.06 -3.34
N THR A 73 2.75 10.91 -3.75
CA THR A 73 3.20 9.85 -2.85
C THR A 73 4.66 9.52 -3.16
N SER A 74 5.47 9.38 -2.12
CA SER A 74 6.81 8.85 -2.21
C SER A 74 7.00 7.60 -1.36
N ALA A 75 7.91 6.73 -1.76
CA ALA A 75 8.23 5.50 -1.07
C ALA A 75 9.75 5.34 -0.86
N THR A 76 10.15 4.88 0.31
CA THR A 76 11.55 4.61 0.67
C THR A 76 11.67 3.17 1.18
N LEU A 77 12.65 2.43 0.68
CA LEU A 77 13.02 1.13 1.24
C LEU A 77 13.96 1.36 2.42
N LEU A 78 13.56 0.90 3.60
CA LEU A 78 14.35 0.96 4.83
C LEU A 78 14.92 -0.43 5.10
N LEU A 79 16.24 -0.55 4.91
CA LEU A 79 17.03 -1.72 5.30
C LEU A 79 17.60 -1.49 6.70
N ALA A 80 18.18 -2.54 7.29
CA ALA A 80 18.73 -2.48 8.65
C ALA A 80 19.82 -1.40 8.83
N ASP A 81 20.60 -1.12 7.79
CA ASP A 81 21.77 -0.24 7.83
C ASP A 81 21.64 1.02 6.95
N ARG A 82 20.67 1.06 6.03
CA ARG A 82 20.54 2.15 5.06
C ARG A 82 19.12 2.38 4.58
N ARG A 83 18.94 3.55 3.96
CA ARG A 83 17.69 3.99 3.32
C ARG A 83 17.90 4.15 1.83
N VAL A 84 16.98 3.66 1.02
CA VAL A 84 17.05 3.70 -0.45
C VAL A 84 15.81 4.38 -1.00
N GLY A 85 15.99 5.57 -1.58
CA GLY A 85 14.91 6.47 -2.00
C GLY A 85 15.06 7.89 -1.42
N PRO A 86 14.00 8.71 -1.44
CA PRO A 86 12.63 8.36 -1.83
C PRO A 86 12.44 8.25 -3.34
N PHE A 87 11.52 7.38 -3.76
CA PHE A 87 11.06 7.23 -5.14
C PHE A 87 9.59 7.60 -5.26
N SER A 88 9.15 7.98 -6.46
CA SER A 88 7.76 8.40 -6.72
C SER A 88 7.26 7.82 -8.04
N MET A 89 6.27 8.45 -8.66
CA MET A 89 5.58 7.97 -9.86
C MET A 89 6.52 7.87 -11.08
N GLU A 90 6.35 6.79 -11.86
CA GLU A 90 7.00 6.62 -13.16
C GLU A 90 6.45 7.65 -14.19
N GLY A 91 7.34 8.28 -14.96
CA GLY A 91 6.99 9.24 -16.02
C GLY A 91 7.02 10.71 -15.56
N HIS A 92 7.34 11.63 -16.48
CA HIS A 92 7.80 13.04 -16.30
C HIS A 92 9.31 13.28 -16.48
N GLY A 93 9.95 12.52 -17.38
CA GLY A 93 11.27 12.86 -17.93
C GLY A 93 12.46 12.16 -17.26
N SER A 94 12.23 11.29 -16.27
CA SER A 94 13.27 10.39 -15.75
C SER A 94 12.68 9.01 -15.46
N PRO A 95 13.33 7.92 -15.91
CA PRO A 95 12.93 6.57 -15.53
C PRO A 95 13.08 6.41 -14.01
N VAL A 96 12.17 5.69 -13.35
CA VAL A 96 12.42 5.25 -11.98
C VAL A 96 13.69 4.40 -11.99
N PRO A 97 14.70 4.75 -11.18
CA PRO A 97 15.95 4.04 -11.18
C PRO A 97 15.71 2.60 -10.76
N THR A 98 16.42 1.69 -11.41
CA THR A 98 16.53 0.33 -10.89
C THR A 98 17.44 0.39 -9.68
N ILE A 99 16.96 -0.10 -8.54
CA ILE A 99 17.71 -0.02 -7.27
C ILE A 99 18.51 -1.30 -7.00
N ASN A 100 17.98 -2.47 -7.43
CA ASN A 100 18.59 -3.78 -7.24
C ASN A 100 19.09 -4.02 -5.80
N GLU A 101 18.23 -3.75 -4.84
CA GLU A 101 18.53 -3.91 -3.42
C GLU A 101 18.27 -5.35 -2.99
N GLU A 102 19.29 -6.01 -2.45
CA GLU A 102 19.16 -7.38 -1.95
C GLU A 102 18.54 -7.38 -0.55
N LEU A 103 17.54 -8.24 -0.36
CA LEU A 103 16.99 -8.61 0.94
C LEU A 103 17.37 -10.08 1.20
N PRO A 104 18.31 -10.36 2.11
CA PRO A 104 18.72 -11.73 2.41
C PRO A 104 17.57 -12.60 2.91
N ALA A 105 17.72 -13.93 2.81
CA ALA A 105 16.73 -14.89 3.28
C ALA A 105 16.38 -14.67 4.76
N GLY A 106 15.09 -14.61 5.08
CA GLY A 106 14.59 -14.41 6.44
C GLY A 106 14.79 -13.01 7.03
N GLN A 107 15.28 -12.05 6.24
CA GLN A 107 15.44 -10.67 6.69
C GLN A 107 14.18 -9.84 6.43
N GLU A 108 13.95 -8.90 7.34
CA GLU A 108 12.89 -7.91 7.26
C GLU A 108 13.42 -6.56 6.75
N ALA A 109 12.53 -5.81 6.10
CA ALA A 109 12.71 -4.42 5.73
C ALA A 109 11.38 -3.69 5.88
N GLN A 110 11.39 -2.36 5.75
CA GLN A 110 10.17 -1.56 5.77
C GLN A 110 10.05 -0.72 4.50
N ILE A 111 8.82 -0.54 4.03
CA ILE A 111 8.47 0.44 3.01
C ILE A 111 7.85 1.62 3.72
N GLU A 112 8.60 2.72 3.78
CA GLU A 112 8.07 4.00 4.26
C GLU A 112 7.33 4.68 3.12
N VAL A 113 6.04 4.93 3.34
CA VAL A 113 5.17 5.61 2.38
C VAL A 113 4.81 6.98 2.94
N VAL A 114 5.11 8.03 2.19
CA VAL A 114 4.79 9.42 2.54
C VAL A 114 3.79 9.96 1.53
N PHE A 115 2.65 10.45 2.02
CA PHE A 115 1.62 11.10 1.22
C PHE A 115 1.56 12.60 1.51
N ASP A 116 1.58 13.40 0.46
CA ASP A 116 1.38 14.85 0.50
C ASP A 116 -0.08 15.18 0.10
N PRO A 117 -0.98 15.42 1.07
CA PRO A 117 -2.37 15.76 0.78
C PRO A 117 -2.50 17.12 0.07
N ALA A 118 -1.50 17.99 0.18
CA ALA A 118 -1.54 19.34 -0.38
C ALA A 118 -1.07 19.42 -1.85
N ALA A 119 -0.50 18.35 -2.40
CA ALA A 119 0.16 18.34 -3.72
C ALA A 119 -0.72 18.83 -4.90
N HIS A 120 -2.05 18.71 -4.78
CA HIS A 120 -3.00 19.13 -5.82
C HIS A 120 -3.84 20.36 -5.45
N GLY A 121 -3.53 21.03 -4.33
CA GLY A 121 -4.34 22.14 -3.83
C GLY A 121 -5.80 21.71 -3.59
N PRO A 122 -6.77 22.64 -3.71
CA PRO A 122 -8.19 22.33 -3.46
C PRO A 122 -8.77 21.20 -4.33
N ALA A 123 -8.17 20.91 -5.48
CA ALA A 123 -8.57 19.79 -6.34
C ALA A 123 -8.22 18.42 -5.74
N GLY A 124 -7.38 18.37 -4.70
CA GLY A 124 -7.01 17.15 -3.97
C GLY A 124 -7.95 16.78 -2.81
N VAL A 125 -8.97 17.60 -2.51
CA VAL A 125 -9.96 17.34 -1.45
C VAL A 125 -10.90 16.20 -1.88
N GLY A 126 -11.22 15.29 -0.96
CA GLY A 126 -12.05 14.12 -1.25
C GLY A 126 -11.40 12.80 -0.85
N PRO A 127 -12.09 11.68 -1.11
CA PRO A 127 -11.51 10.36 -0.93
C PRO A 127 -10.37 10.13 -1.94
N ILE A 128 -9.26 9.57 -1.47
CA ILE A 128 -8.12 9.20 -2.30
C ILE A 128 -7.73 7.74 -2.04
N SER A 129 -7.17 7.11 -3.08
CA SER A 129 -6.43 5.86 -2.98
C SER A 129 -5.16 5.97 -3.83
N ARG A 130 -4.02 5.56 -3.27
CA ARG A 130 -2.72 5.55 -3.95
C ARG A 130 -2.02 4.22 -3.72
N ASN A 131 -1.31 3.75 -4.75
CA ASN A 131 -0.59 2.49 -4.68
C ASN A 131 0.92 2.73 -4.63
N VAL A 132 1.61 1.85 -3.91
CA VAL A 132 3.06 1.71 -3.89
C VAL A 132 3.40 0.31 -4.37
N PHE A 133 4.36 0.22 -5.30
CA PHE A 133 4.75 -1.01 -5.95
C PHE A 133 6.19 -1.36 -5.58
N VAL A 134 6.38 -2.55 -5.02
CA VAL A 134 7.68 -3.18 -4.81
C VAL A 134 7.82 -4.28 -5.86
N GLU A 135 8.73 -4.11 -6.81
CA GLU A 135 8.91 -5.05 -7.91
C GLU A 135 10.23 -5.81 -7.74
N THR A 136 10.18 -7.14 -7.77
CA THR A 136 11.34 -8.02 -7.64
C THR A 136 11.98 -8.37 -8.99
N THR A 137 13.21 -8.89 -8.99
CA THR A 137 13.95 -9.25 -10.21
C THR A 137 13.24 -10.26 -11.11
N ASP A 138 12.45 -11.16 -10.51
CA ASP A 138 11.59 -12.14 -11.18
C ASP A 138 10.33 -11.54 -11.84
N GLY A 139 10.13 -10.22 -11.76
CA GLY A 139 9.00 -9.51 -12.38
C GLY A 139 7.74 -9.46 -11.53
N LYS A 140 7.73 -10.13 -10.36
CA LYS A 140 6.60 -10.13 -9.44
C LYS A 140 6.51 -8.80 -8.67
N LYS A 141 5.30 -8.46 -8.22
CA LYS A 141 5.01 -7.21 -7.52
C LYS A 141 4.27 -7.47 -6.21
N LEU A 142 4.73 -6.82 -5.15
CA LEU A 142 3.99 -6.59 -3.91
C LEU A 142 3.43 -5.17 -3.97
N VAL A 143 2.14 -5.03 -3.71
CA VAL A 143 1.42 -3.75 -3.86
C VAL A 143 0.84 -3.35 -2.51
N PHE A 144 1.13 -2.12 -2.10
CA PHE A 144 0.52 -1.48 -0.93
C PHE A 144 -0.45 -0.41 -1.38
N GLU A 145 -1.60 -0.32 -0.72
CA GLU A 145 -2.60 0.73 -0.91
C GLU A 145 -2.62 1.66 0.30
N ILE A 146 -2.61 2.97 0.08
CA ILE A 146 -2.97 3.96 1.09
C ILE A 146 -4.29 4.62 0.74
N LYS A 147 -5.12 4.87 1.75
CA LYS A 147 -6.40 5.58 1.64
C LYS A 147 -6.43 6.76 2.57
N ALA A 148 -7.20 7.77 2.20
CA ALA A 148 -7.55 8.86 3.09
C ALA A 148 -8.82 9.57 2.59
N GLN A 149 -9.50 10.25 3.51
CA GLN A 149 -10.43 11.33 3.21
C GLN A 149 -9.69 12.65 3.43
N VAL A 150 -9.33 13.34 2.35
CA VAL A 150 -8.65 14.63 2.42
C VAL A 150 -9.66 15.74 2.64
N THR A 151 -9.34 16.64 3.55
CA THR A 151 -10.06 17.87 3.86
C THR A 151 -9.13 19.07 3.68
N PRO A 152 -9.65 20.29 3.50
CA PRO A 152 -8.84 21.51 3.45
C PRO A 152 -7.84 21.63 4.62
#